data_AF-A0A2H6KB82-F1
#
_entry.id   AF-A0A2H6KB82-F1
#
_cell.length_a   1.000
_cell.length_b   1.000
_cell.length_c   1.000
_cell.angle_alpha   90.00
_cell.angle_beta   90.00
_cell.angle_gamma   90.00
#
_symmetry.space_group_name_H-M   'P 1'
#
loop_
_entity.id
_entity.type
_entity.pdbx_description
1 polymer ?
#
loop_
_entity_poly.entity_id
_entity_poly.type
_entity_poly.pdbx_seq_one_letter_code
_entity_poly.pdbx_strand_id
1 'polypeptide(L)'
;MVEVLPQLCAIGDRHTLVANVVFHFVGSSNVPSERMSRYFKHGYLQALNYVYSDRSFKEPPLAFSSVQHAREIIFSPLNRRLVREVSPAMRPQPLEDLAGNVEAALYRFAMYNTRAKEYVCVNGLFRAVGAREFSRTVRLLRLHHKLLDTLEASTINEYFVDTFADASEIAQLEAVDMALTLLQQQGHPDLYAPFVAGSWRAADVLQQVVESESKTALEQFFASAPQSTISQACDMLRSTDIKTGLLRFPWGYVESQNLIMRRNEDTAAITGKTLEDGNDVKLEDNDEEIEEFREYTNLPHTVDTVADVIHMLKSLKRYAQQHAETRDGLVSVHIERDAVAFATPRSTFIVDLLVSDPLYQSTLFQLLAWLWSNSGLVKIGHNLLPKVAKLASQFDRPFTAYVNMVDLRNQRSSTGPQIGDEAVTRFKPSGDPIRRLFNVYAGISRTLKGLLQEYNIAVPHFDRQWSAEQRPICPSRARYMEQMATSMLSIEEQLRDDGWMPTDFCDLSSYDNGKLVAGGIFKHEIERACEELEQRIENALL
;
A
#
# COMPACT_ATOMS: atom_id res chain seq x y z
N MET A 1 27.86 -44.64 20.83
CA MET A 1 26.59 -43.92 20.56
C MET A 1 25.45 -44.32 21.48
N VAL A 2 24.91 -45.54 21.42
CA VAL A 2 23.72 -45.96 22.20
C VAL A 2 23.91 -45.81 23.73
N GLU A 3 25.11 -46.02 24.24
CA GLU A 3 25.39 -45.87 25.68
C GLU A 3 25.63 -44.41 26.09
N VAL A 4 26.16 -43.58 25.17
CA VAL A 4 26.66 -42.23 25.46
C VAL A 4 25.59 -41.17 25.22
N LEU A 5 24.91 -41.20 24.07
CA LEU A 5 23.97 -40.15 23.69
C LEU A 5 22.80 -40.02 24.68
N PRO A 6 22.17 -41.10 25.19
CA PRO A 6 21.11 -40.97 26.20
C PRO A 6 21.58 -40.32 27.50
N GLN A 7 22.83 -40.55 27.91
CA GLN A 7 23.41 -39.90 29.10
C GLN A 7 23.58 -38.39 28.86
N LEU A 8 24.10 -38.01 27.69
CA LEU A 8 24.26 -36.60 27.31
C LEU A 8 22.91 -35.89 27.19
N CYS A 9 21.89 -36.56 26.63
CA CYS A 9 20.50 -36.09 26.65
C CYS A 9 20.02 -35.84 28.08
N ALA A 10 20.25 -36.78 29.00
CA ALA A 10 19.81 -36.64 30.39
C ALA A 10 20.53 -35.51 31.16
N ILE A 11 21.78 -35.21 30.81
CA ILE A 11 22.56 -34.11 31.40
C ILE A 11 22.12 -32.75 30.84
N GLY A 12 21.65 -32.71 29.60
CA GLY A 12 21.18 -31.48 28.96
C GLY A 12 22.24 -30.76 28.11
N ASP A 13 23.44 -31.31 27.97
CA ASP A 13 24.56 -30.66 27.27
C ASP A 13 24.49 -30.90 25.75
N ARG A 14 23.93 -29.90 25.05
CA ARG A 14 23.74 -29.93 23.60
C ARG A 14 25.07 -29.88 22.85
N HIS A 15 26.02 -29.04 23.27
CA HIS A 15 27.32 -28.89 22.63
C HIS A 15 28.11 -30.20 22.69
N THR A 16 28.15 -30.84 23.85
CA THR A 16 28.84 -32.13 24.01
C THR A 16 28.14 -33.26 23.24
N LEU A 17 26.81 -33.27 23.20
CA LEU A 17 26.08 -34.24 22.37
C LEU A 17 26.42 -34.09 20.88
N VAL A 18 26.37 -32.87 20.36
CA VAL A 18 26.72 -32.60 18.97
C VAL A 18 28.18 -32.94 18.68
N ALA A 19 29.11 -32.63 19.59
CA ALA A 19 30.52 -32.99 19.45
C ALA A 19 30.71 -34.50 19.31
N ASN A 20 30.01 -35.29 20.14
CA ASN A 20 30.06 -36.76 20.08
C ASN A 20 29.49 -37.30 18.77
N VAL A 21 28.40 -36.71 18.27
CA VAL A 21 27.79 -37.11 17.00
C VAL A 21 28.71 -36.79 15.82
N VAL A 22 29.29 -35.59 15.80
CA VAL A 22 30.30 -35.17 14.81
C VAL A 22 31.51 -36.11 14.85
N PHE A 23 32.02 -36.41 16.04
CA PHE A 23 33.14 -37.33 16.22
C PHE A 23 32.83 -38.74 15.71
N HIS A 24 31.62 -39.27 15.97
CA HIS A 24 31.22 -40.58 15.47
C HIS A 24 30.96 -40.61 13.96
N PHE A 25 30.64 -39.46 13.35
CA PHE A 25 30.43 -39.35 11.91
C PHE A 25 31.76 -39.24 11.14
N VAL A 26 32.60 -38.28 11.54
CA VAL A 26 33.87 -37.97 10.87
C VAL A 26 34.97 -38.95 11.30
N GLY A 27 34.94 -39.41 12.55
CA GLY A 27 36.04 -40.17 13.14
C GLY A 27 37.33 -39.35 13.14
N SER A 28 38.47 -40.01 12.92
CA SER A 28 39.78 -39.35 12.80
C SER A 28 40.04 -38.72 11.43
N SER A 29 39.11 -38.86 10.47
CA SER A 29 39.31 -38.53 9.05
C SER A 29 38.29 -37.49 8.62
N ASN A 30 38.72 -36.33 8.10
CA ASN A 30 37.80 -35.24 7.69
C ASN A 30 36.78 -35.59 6.58
N VAL A 31 36.80 -36.80 6.04
CA VAL A 31 35.86 -37.31 5.04
C VAL A 31 35.40 -38.72 5.44
N PRO A 32 34.10 -38.95 5.68
CA PRO A 32 33.60 -40.27 6.05
C PRO A 32 33.62 -41.23 4.86
N SER A 33 34.08 -42.47 5.09
CA SER A 33 33.91 -43.55 4.11
C SER A 33 32.46 -44.04 4.07
N GLU A 34 32.02 -44.60 2.95
CA GLU A 34 30.65 -45.13 2.82
C GLU A 34 30.30 -46.15 3.91
N ARG A 35 31.27 -46.99 4.29
CA ARG A 35 31.12 -47.96 5.37
C ARG A 35 30.90 -47.28 6.73
N MET A 36 31.65 -46.22 7.02
CA MET A 36 31.46 -45.42 8.25
C MET A 36 30.09 -44.74 8.26
N SER A 37 29.64 -44.16 7.14
CA SER A 37 28.31 -43.57 7.03
C SER A 37 27.19 -44.58 7.30
N ARG A 38 27.32 -45.83 6.84
CA ARG A 38 26.35 -46.90 7.16
C ARG A 38 26.34 -47.25 8.65
N TYR A 39 27.52 -47.41 9.28
CA TYR A 39 27.61 -47.68 10.71
C TYR A 39 27.06 -46.52 11.55
N PHE A 40 27.37 -45.29 11.18
CA PHE A 40 26.86 -44.09 11.82
C PHE A 40 25.32 -44.05 11.79
N LYS A 41 24.71 -44.22 10.60
CA LYS A 41 23.25 -44.26 10.45
C LYS A 41 22.59 -45.29 11.35
N HIS A 42 23.16 -46.51 11.39
CA HIS A 42 22.63 -47.57 12.23
C HIS A 42 22.80 -47.26 13.72
N GLY A 43 23.96 -46.77 14.13
CA GLY A 43 24.24 -46.38 15.51
C GLY A 43 23.35 -45.24 15.99
N TYR A 44 23.06 -44.26 15.12
CA TYR A 44 22.17 -43.15 15.41
C TYR A 44 20.72 -43.61 15.55
N LEU A 45 20.25 -44.46 14.64
CA LEU A 45 18.93 -45.07 14.71
C LEU A 45 18.75 -45.89 16.00
N GLN A 46 19.76 -46.67 16.39
CA GLN A 46 19.72 -47.42 17.65
C GLN A 46 19.65 -46.49 18.87
N ALA A 47 20.37 -45.37 18.85
CA ALA A 47 20.30 -44.38 19.93
C ALA A 47 18.92 -43.74 20.01
N LEU A 48 18.32 -43.36 18.88
CA LEU A 48 16.93 -42.86 18.81
C LEU A 48 15.94 -43.89 19.38
N ASN A 49 16.06 -45.15 18.96
CA ASN A 49 15.21 -46.24 19.47
C ASN A 49 15.37 -46.41 20.99
N TYR A 50 16.58 -46.27 21.52
CA TYR A 50 16.81 -46.34 22.96
C TYR A 50 16.15 -45.16 23.70
N VAL A 51 16.40 -43.92 23.25
CA VAL A 51 15.87 -42.67 23.86
C VAL A 51 14.34 -42.64 23.90
N TYR A 52 13.68 -43.27 22.93
CA TYR A 52 12.22 -43.37 22.84
C TYR A 52 11.67 -44.78 23.15
N SER A 53 12.48 -45.66 23.74
CA SER A 53 12.01 -47.00 24.18
C SER A 53 11.24 -46.90 25.50
N ASP A 54 10.23 -47.74 25.71
CA ASP A 54 9.49 -47.81 26.98
C ASP A 54 10.39 -47.99 28.22
N ARG A 55 11.56 -48.64 28.07
CA ARG A 55 12.54 -48.80 29.15
C ARG A 55 13.14 -47.46 29.56
N SER A 56 13.52 -46.62 28.61
CA SER A 56 14.09 -45.29 28.90
C SER A 56 13.14 -44.34 29.64
N PHE A 57 11.82 -44.61 29.63
CA PHE A 57 10.85 -43.88 30.44
C PHE A 57 10.87 -44.26 31.92
N LYS A 58 11.34 -45.47 32.23
CA LYS A 58 11.29 -46.04 33.58
C LYS A 58 12.67 -46.16 34.22
N GLU A 59 13.72 -46.16 33.42
CA GLU A 59 15.09 -46.46 33.84
C GLU A 59 16.04 -45.28 33.58
N PRO A 60 17.14 -45.18 34.35
CA PRO A 60 18.16 -44.17 34.12
C PRO A 60 18.81 -44.35 32.72
N PRO A 61 19.36 -43.28 32.11
CA PRO A 61 19.56 -41.96 32.71
C PRO A 61 18.38 -41.00 32.50
N LEU A 62 17.47 -41.28 31.56
CA LEU A 62 16.43 -40.34 31.14
C LEU A 62 15.24 -40.25 32.10
N ALA A 63 14.88 -41.34 32.78
CA ALA A 63 13.76 -41.33 33.73
C ALA A 63 13.98 -40.41 34.95
N PHE A 64 15.23 -40.07 35.25
CA PHE A 64 15.60 -39.22 36.39
C PHE A 64 16.19 -37.87 35.98
N SER A 65 16.12 -37.50 34.70
CA SER A 65 16.63 -36.22 34.24
C SER A 65 15.75 -35.07 34.76
N SER A 66 16.38 -34.05 35.33
CA SER A 66 15.72 -32.78 35.68
C SER A 66 15.63 -31.81 34.49
N VAL A 67 16.19 -32.18 33.33
CA VAL A 67 16.24 -31.32 32.15
C VAL A 67 14.93 -31.42 31.40
N GLN A 68 14.28 -30.27 31.19
CA GLN A 68 13.06 -30.19 30.40
C GLN A 68 13.36 -30.61 28.95
N HIS A 69 12.55 -31.52 28.39
CA HIS A 69 12.74 -32.05 27.03
C HIS A 69 14.11 -32.70 26.80
N ALA A 70 14.67 -33.35 27.82
CA ALA A 70 15.96 -34.04 27.75
C ALA A 70 16.10 -34.95 26.52
N ARG A 71 15.02 -35.60 26.10
CA ARG A 71 15.03 -36.57 24.99
C ARG A 71 15.19 -35.89 23.65
N GLU A 72 14.53 -34.76 23.47
CA GLU A 72 14.54 -33.98 22.24
C GLU A 72 15.93 -33.42 21.93
N ILE A 73 16.83 -33.35 22.92
CA ILE A 73 18.24 -32.99 22.71
C ILE A 73 18.92 -33.93 21.71
N ILE A 74 18.44 -35.17 21.55
CA ILE A 74 18.94 -36.09 20.52
C ILE A 74 18.80 -35.53 19.10
N PHE A 75 17.95 -34.52 18.86
CA PHE A 75 17.79 -33.89 17.53
C PHE A 75 18.75 -32.72 17.29
N SER A 76 19.48 -32.26 18.33
CA SER A 76 20.42 -31.12 18.24
C SER A 76 21.46 -31.20 17.11
N PRO A 77 21.93 -32.38 16.64
CA PRO A 77 22.84 -32.46 15.49
C PRO A 77 22.27 -31.94 14.17
N LEU A 78 20.95 -31.73 14.05
CA LEU A 78 20.35 -31.07 12.91
C LEU A 78 20.53 -29.55 12.96
N ASN A 79 20.73 -28.95 14.14
CA ASN A 79 20.94 -27.52 14.29
C ASN A 79 22.31 -27.13 13.70
N ARG A 80 22.31 -26.69 12.44
CA ARG A 80 23.53 -26.34 11.70
C ARG A 80 24.36 -25.26 12.38
N ARG A 81 23.71 -24.32 13.08
CA ARG A 81 24.40 -23.28 13.84
C ARG A 81 25.19 -23.90 14.98
N LEU A 82 24.56 -24.77 15.77
CA LEU A 82 25.21 -25.50 16.85
C LEU A 82 26.35 -26.40 16.35
N VAL A 83 26.16 -27.09 15.21
CA VAL A 83 27.24 -27.89 14.61
C VAL A 83 28.44 -27.03 14.23
N ARG A 84 28.22 -25.83 13.68
CA ARG A 84 29.28 -24.88 13.35
C ARG A 84 29.96 -24.28 14.58
N GLU A 85 29.23 -24.08 15.67
CA GLU A 85 29.81 -23.65 16.95
C GLU A 85 30.76 -24.72 17.52
N VAL A 86 30.34 -25.99 17.45
CA VAL A 86 31.12 -27.14 17.96
C VAL A 86 32.28 -27.52 17.04
N SER A 87 32.10 -27.39 15.72
CA SER A 87 33.14 -27.71 14.72
C SER A 87 33.24 -26.61 13.65
N PRO A 88 33.86 -25.45 13.98
CA PRO A 88 33.96 -24.32 13.06
C PRO A 88 34.76 -24.62 11.79
N ALA A 89 35.68 -25.60 11.86
CA ALA A 89 36.53 -26.01 10.75
C ALA A 89 35.85 -27.02 9.80
N MET A 90 34.64 -27.47 10.10
CA MET A 90 33.92 -28.42 9.26
C MET A 90 33.55 -27.77 7.92
N ARG A 91 34.00 -28.39 6.83
CA ARG A 91 33.69 -27.92 5.47
C ARG A 91 32.20 -28.11 5.13
N PRO A 92 31.65 -27.36 4.14
CA PRO A 92 30.24 -27.46 3.77
C PRO A 92 29.79 -28.87 3.36
N GLN A 93 30.60 -29.60 2.57
CA GLN A 93 30.22 -30.93 2.10
C GLN A 93 30.07 -31.96 3.25
N PRO A 94 31.05 -32.14 4.16
CA PRO A 94 30.86 -32.98 5.35
C PRO A 94 29.68 -32.57 6.24
N LEU A 95 29.36 -31.27 6.31
CA LEU A 95 28.20 -30.79 7.08
C LEU A 95 26.88 -31.26 6.46
N GLU A 96 26.75 -31.14 5.13
CA GLU A 96 25.58 -31.67 4.40
C GLU A 96 25.50 -33.20 4.49
N ASP A 97 26.64 -33.90 4.39
CA ASP A 97 26.67 -35.36 4.52
C ASP A 97 26.26 -35.80 5.94
N LEU A 98 26.70 -35.08 6.98
CA LEU A 98 26.28 -35.34 8.37
C LEU A 98 24.77 -35.19 8.50
N ALA A 99 24.23 -34.04 8.08
CA ALA A 99 22.80 -33.75 8.12
C ALA A 99 22.01 -34.83 7.38
N GLY A 100 22.40 -35.16 6.13
CA GLY A 100 21.75 -36.19 5.33
C GLY A 100 21.78 -37.59 5.97
N ASN A 101 22.85 -37.96 6.68
CA ASN A 101 22.90 -39.23 7.39
C ASN A 101 22.03 -39.24 8.66
N VAL A 102 21.98 -38.13 9.41
CA VAL A 102 21.08 -37.98 10.55
C VAL A 102 19.62 -38.03 10.09
N GLU A 103 19.27 -37.29 9.03
CA GLU A 103 17.94 -37.30 8.44
C GLU A 103 17.52 -38.69 7.94
N ALA A 104 18.43 -39.42 7.29
CA ALA A 104 18.16 -40.79 6.85
C ALA A 104 17.87 -41.73 8.03
N ALA A 105 18.54 -41.54 9.17
CA ALA A 105 18.25 -42.28 10.39
C ALA A 105 16.88 -41.88 10.99
N LEU A 106 16.56 -40.58 11.01
CA LEU A 106 15.27 -40.06 11.48
C LEU A 106 14.09 -40.52 10.63
N TYR A 107 14.25 -40.51 9.31
CA TYR A 107 13.23 -41.03 8.39
C TYR A 107 12.92 -42.51 8.69
N ARG A 108 13.96 -43.34 8.89
CA ARG A 108 13.78 -44.75 9.29
C ARG A 108 13.12 -44.86 10.66
N PHE A 109 13.53 -44.04 11.62
CA PHE A 109 12.91 -44.01 12.94
C PHE A 109 11.40 -43.73 12.84
N ALA A 110 11.02 -42.70 12.09
CA ALA A 110 9.62 -42.31 11.89
C ALA A 110 8.80 -43.37 11.13
N MET A 111 9.41 -44.04 10.15
CA MET A 111 8.75 -45.10 9.36
C MET A 111 8.50 -46.37 10.17
N TYR A 112 9.45 -46.80 11.01
CA TYR A 112 9.40 -48.10 11.67
C TYR A 112 8.91 -48.05 13.12
N ASN A 113 8.97 -46.89 13.80
CA ASN A 113 8.56 -46.75 15.20
C ASN A 113 7.34 -45.84 15.35
N THR A 114 6.21 -46.25 14.76
CA THR A 114 4.97 -45.45 14.72
C THR A 114 4.45 -45.06 16.10
N ARG A 115 4.63 -45.89 17.13
CA ARG A 115 4.25 -45.55 18.51
C ARG A 115 5.28 -44.67 19.21
N ALA A 116 6.56 -44.96 19.04
CA ALA A 116 7.62 -44.26 19.77
C ALA A 116 7.73 -42.79 19.36
N LYS A 117 7.55 -42.51 18.06
CA LYS A 117 7.57 -41.14 17.53
C LYS A 117 6.47 -40.25 18.11
N GLU A 118 5.34 -40.83 18.53
CA GLU A 118 4.23 -40.06 19.12
C GLU A 118 4.60 -39.48 20.50
N TYR A 119 5.66 -39.97 21.14
CA TYR A 119 6.17 -39.38 22.38
C TYR A 119 7.13 -38.20 22.16
N VAL A 120 7.46 -37.85 20.92
CA VAL A 120 8.28 -36.67 20.62
C VAL A 120 7.51 -35.41 21.04
N CYS A 121 8.13 -34.59 21.88
CA CYS A 121 7.59 -33.28 22.25
C CYS A 121 7.96 -32.24 21.18
N VAL A 122 6.97 -31.61 20.57
CA VAL A 122 7.16 -30.66 19.46
C VAL A 122 7.88 -29.38 19.91
N ASN A 123 7.56 -28.83 21.09
CA ASN A 123 8.27 -27.67 21.64
C ASN A 123 9.73 -28.00 21.98
N GLY A 124 9.98 -29.18 22.55
CA GLY A 124 11.33 -29.66 22.81
C GLY A 124 12.13 -29.87 21.52
N LEU A 125 11.49 -30.40 20.48
CA LEU A 125 12.07 -30.57 19.16
C LEU A 125 12.51 -29.22 18.59
N PHE A 126 11.63 -28.21 18.59
CA PHE A 126 11.96 -26.85 18.16
C PHE A 126 13.17 -26.30 18.92
N ARG A 127 13.17 -26.40 20.26
CA ARG A 127 14.28 -25.93 21.09
C ARG A 127 15.60 -26.64 20.77
N ALA A 128 15.58 -27.88 20.31
CA ALA A 128 16.77 -28.63 19.95
C ALA A 128 17.30 -28.26 18.55
N VAL A 129 16.42 -28.18 17.55
CA VAL A 129 16.82 -28.00 16.14
C VAL A 129 16.89 -26.53 15.68
N GLY A 130 16.13 -25.64 16.32
CA GLY A 130 15.97 -24.23 15.95
C GLY A 130 14.99 -24.00 14.78
N ALA A 131 14.58 -22.75 14.57
CA ALA A 131 13.53 -22.39 13.61
C ALA A 131 13.78 -22.91 12.19
N ARG A 132 15.00 -22.69 11.67
CA ARG A 132 15.40 -23.04 10.30
C ARG A 132 15.21 -24.51 9.94
N GLU A 133 15.44 -25.43 10.89
CA GLU A 133 15.39 -26.87 10.62
C GLU A 133 14.09 -27.50 11.14
N PHE A 134 13.27 -26.72 11.86
CA PHE A 134 12.09 -27.22 12.56
C PHE A 134 11.03 -27.76 11.60
N SER A 135 10.60 -26.97 10.61
CA SER A 135 9.58 -27.38 9.62
C SER A 135 9.99 -28.66 8.89
N ARG A 136 11.24 -28.72 8.42
CA ARG A 136 11.79 -29.91 7.76
C ARG A 136 11.80 -31.13 8.68
N THR A 137 12.19 -30.95 9.95
CA THR A 137 12.27 -32.07 10.91
C THR A 137 10.89 -32.61 11.28
N VAL A 138 9.90 -31.73 11.43
CA VAL A 138 8.48 -32.13 11.64
C VAL A 138 7.97 -32.93 10.44
N ARG A 139 8.28 -32.51 9.21
CA ARG A 139 7.97 -33.24 7.97
C ARG A 139 8.60 -34.62 7.95
N LEU A 140 9.91 -34.71 8.24
CA LEU A 140 10.65 -35.98 8.28
C LEU A 140 10.09 -36.96 9.32
N LEU A 141 9.71 -36.47 10.50
CA LEU A 141 9.14 -37.29 11.56
C LEU A 141 7.64 -37.57 11.38
N ARG A 142 6.98 -36.92 10.40
CA ARG A 142 5.54 -37.01 10.14
C ARG A 142 4.73 -36.67 11.40
N LEU A 143 4.98 -35.48 11.93
CA LEU A 143 4.38 -34.98 13.17
C LEU A 143 3.42 -33.80 12.96
N HIS A 144 3.01 -33.50 11.72
CA HIS A 144 2.09 -32.39 11.44
C HIS A 144 0.84 -32.45 12.31
N HIS A 145 0.26 -33.64 12.48
CA HIS A 145 -0.96 -33.86 13.27
C HIS A 145 -0.84 -33.45 14.74
N LYS A 146 0.37 -33.21 15.26
CA LYS A 146 0.59 -32.79 16.65
C LYS A 146 0.75 -31.27 16.81
N LEU A 147 0.87 -30.52 15.71
CA LEU A 147 1.30 -29.13 15.78
C LEU A 147 0.30 -28.26 16.55
N LEU A 148 -0.99 -28.27 16.17
CA LEU A 148 -1.98 -27.40 16.83
C LEU A 148 -2.21 -27.76 18.31
N ASP A 149 -2.27 -29.05 18.63
CA ASP A 149 -2.61 -29.53 19.99
C ASP A 149 -1.48 -29.38 21.01
N THR A 150 -0.22 -29.29 20.55
CA THR A 150 0.96 -29.36 21.44
C THR A 150 1.88 -28.16 21.37
N LEU A 151 1.81 -27.33 20.33
CA LEU A 151 2.66 -26.15 20.22
C LEU A 151 2.31 -25.10 21.29
N GLU A 152 3.33 -24.56 21.93
CA GLU A 152 3.21 -23.40 22.80
C GLU A 152 3.24 -22.11 21.97
N ALA A 153 2.51 -21.08 22.41
CA ALA A 153 2.51 -19.78 21.75
C ALA A 153 3.92 -19.16 21.65
N SER A 154 4.78 -19.36 22.66
CA SER A 154 6.18 -18.94 22.65
C SER A 154 6.97 -19.56 21.50
N THR A 155 6.83 -20.87 21.29
CA THR A 155 7.46 -21.62 20.20
C THR A 155 7.04 -21.08 18.83
N ILE A 156 5.74 -20.83 18.64
CA ILE A 156 5.20 -20.29 17.39
C ILE A 156 5.76 -18.89 17.12
N ASN A 157 5.75 -18.04 18.15
CA ASN A 157 6.23 -16.67 18.03
C ASN A 157 7.73 -16.63 17.71
N GLU A 158 8.54 -17.42 18.41
CA GLU A 158 9.98 -17.54 18.17
C GLU A 158 10.26 -18.09 16.77
N TYR A 159 9.52 -19.12 16.32
CA TYR A 159 9.64 -19.67 14.98
C TYR A 159 9.44 -18.59 13.91
N PHE A 160 8.33 -17.86 13.94
CA PHE A 160 8.04 -16.87 12.89
C PHE A 160 8.97 -15.66 12.96
N VAL A 161 9.30 -15.18 14.16
CA VAL A 161 10.28 -14.08 14.33
C VAL A 161 11.64 -14.47 13.74
N ASP A 162 12.17 -15.64 14.08
CA ASP A 162 13.47 -16.10 13.58
C ASP A 162 13.44 -16.39 12.07
N THR A 163 12.34 -16.94 11.57
CA THR A 163 12.20 -17.26 10.14
C THR A 163 12.15 -15.99 9.29
N PHE A 164 11.39 -14.99 9.69
CA PHE A 164 11.33 -13.72 8.96
C PHE A 164 12.61 -12.87 9.12
N ALA A 165 13.37 -13.05 10.20
CA ALA A 165 14.66 -12.37 10.39
C ALA A 165 15.73 -12.76 9.37
N ASP A 166 15.66 -13.95 8.76
CA ASP A 166 16.58 -14.39 7.69
C ASP A 166 16.36 -13.62 6.38
N ALA A 167 15.18 -13.00 6.20
CA ALA A 167 14.76 -12.22 5.03
C ALA A 167 14.97 -12.91 3.67
N SER A 168 15.17 -14.23 3.66
CA SER A 168 15.36 -15.02 2.44
C SER A 168 14.01 -15.48 1.88
N GLU A 169 13.89 -15.54 0.55
CA GLU A 169 12.67 -16.02 -0.12
C GLU A 169 12.30 -17.45 0.34
N ILE A 170 13.32 -18.31 0.54
CA ILE A 170 13.12 -19.67 1.04
C ILE A 170 12.50 -19.65 2.44
N ALA A 171 13.00 -18.82 3.35
CA ALA A 171 12.46 -18.71 4.70
C ALA A 171 11.01 -18.19 4.69
N GLN A 172 10.68 -17.24 3.82
CA GLN A 172 9.31 -16.76 3.66
C GLN A 172 8.36 -17.85 3.15
N LEU A 173 8.79 -18.66 2.17
CA LEU A 173 8.00 -19.81 1.70
C LEU A 173 7.79 -20.85 2.80
N GLU A 174 8.82 -21.11 3.62
CA GLU A 174 8.70 -22.01 4.78
C GLU A 174 7.79 -21.46 5.88
N ALA A 175 7.76 -20.14 6.08
CA ALA A 175 6.83 -19.49 6.99
C ALA A 175 5.38 -19.63 6.49
N VAL A 176 5.14 -19.38 5.20
CA VAL A 176 3.82 -19.57 4.58
C VAL A 176 3.36 -21.02 4.66
N ASP A 177 4.23 -21.98 4.33
CA ASP A 177 3.94 -23.42 4.43
C ASP A 177 3.54 -23.85 5.86
N MET A 178 4.29 -23.37 6.87
CA MET A 178 3.97 -23.63 8.27
C MET A 178 2.64 -22.98 8.68
N ALA A 179 2.42 -21.72 8.30
CA ALA A 179 1.19 -20.99 8.61
C ALA A 179 -0.05 -21.69 8.03
N LEU A 180 0.03 -22.13 6.77
CA LEU A 180 -1.03 -22.88 6.11
C LEU A 180 -1.26 -24.23 6.76
N THR A 181 -0.19 -24.93 7.15
CA THR A 181 -0.29 -26.21 7.88
C THR A 181 -1.03 -26.03 9.21
N LEU A 182 -0.71 -25.00 9.98
CA LEU A 182 -1.38 -24.70 11.25
C LEU A 182 -2.84 -24.28 11.02
N LEU A 183 -3.09 -23.45 10.01
CA LEU A 183 -4.41 -22.96 9.65
C LEU A 183 -5.35 -24.10 9.22
N GLN A 184 -4.87 -25.04 8.40
CA GLN A 184 -5.66 -26.20 7.94
C GLN A 184 -6.02 -27.18 9.07
N GLN A 185 -5.29 -27.15 10.19
CA GLN A 185 -5.60 -27.98 11.36
C GLN A 185 -6.65 -27.34 12.27
N GLN A 186 -6.96 -26.05 12.09
CA GLN A 186 -8.04 -25.41 12.84
C GLN A 186 -9.39 -25.93 12.35
N GLY A 187 -10.31 -26.20 13.28
CA GLY A 187 -11.66 -26.64 12.93
C GLY A 187 -12.43 -25.62 12.08
N HIS A 188 -12.15 -24.33 12.31
CA HIS A 188 -12.64 -23.21 11.50
C HIS A 188 -11.46 -22.30 11.14
N PRO A 189 -10.88 -22.47 9.94
CA PRO A 189 -9.78 -21.63 9.47
C PRO A 189 -10.18 -20.15 9.42
N ASP A 190 -9.51 -19.33 10.22
CA ASP A 190 -9.73 -17.88 10.29
C ASP A 190 -8.38 -17.16 10.22
N LEU A 191 -8.26 -16.23 9.27
CA LEU A 191 -7.06 -15.43 9.03
C LEU A 191 -6.66 -14.64 10.28
N TYR A 192 -7.64 -14.15 11.05
CA TYR A 192 -7.42 -13.25 12.18
C TYR A 192 -7.36 -13.97 13.53
N ALA A 193 -7.68 -15.25 13.58
CA ALA A 193 -7.53 -16.05 14.78
C ALA A 193 -6.06 -16.42 15.00
N PRO A 194 -5.54 -16.31 16.24
CA PRO A 194 -4.19 -16.77 16.52
C PRO A 194 -4.11 -18.29 16.43
N PHE A 195 -2.99 -18.83 15.95
CA PHE A 195 -2.80 -20.29 15.85
C PHE A 195 -2.96 -20.98 17.20
N VAL A 196 -2.40 -20.37 18.25
CA VAL A 196 -2.58 -20.70 19.66
C VAL A 196 -2.80 -19.39 20.40
N ALA A 197 -3.60 -19.37 21.47
CA ALA A 197 -3.88 -18.13 22.20
C ALA A 197 -2.58 -17.38 22.60
N GLY A 198 -2.46 -16.12 22.18
CA GLY A 198 -1.26 -15.30 22.39
C GLY A 198 -0.13 -15.49 21.37
N SER A 199 -0.37 -16.24 20.28
CA SER A 199 0.59 -16.43 19.20
C SER A 199 0.32 -15.57 17.97
N TRP A 200 1.21 -15.65 16.98
CA TRP A 200 0.99 -15.15 15.62
C TRP A 200 -0.32 -15.68 15.01
N ARG A 201 -0.85 -14.89 14.07
CA ARG A 201 -2.01 -15.20 13.23
C ARG A 201 -1.56 -15.39 11.77
N ALA A 202 -2.40 -16.02 10.96
CA ALA A 202 -2.16 -16.07 9.52
C ALA A 202 -2.14 -14.67 8.88
N ALA A 203 -2.92 -13.72 9.40
CA ALA A 203 -2.87 -12.30 9.02
C ALA A 203 -1.47 -11.69 9.21
N ASP A 204 -0.81 -11.99 10.32
CA ASP A 204 0.52 -11.43 10.63
C ASP A 204 1.59 -11.97 9.66
N VAL A 205 1.49 -13.26 9.30
CA VAL A 205 2.35 -13.89 8.30
C VAL A 205 2.12 -13.27 6.91
N LEU A 206 0.86 -13.11 6.51
CA LEU A 206 0.51 -12.49 5.24
C LEU A 206 0.97 -11.04 5.17
N GLN A 207 0.83 -10.29 6.27
CA GLN A 207 1.34 -8.92 6.37
C GLN A 207 2.84 -8.87 6.11
N GLN A 208 3.64 -9.74 6.75
CA GLN A 208 5.10 -9.78 6.52
C GLN A 208 5.45 -10.14 5.07
N VAL A 209 4.74 -11.08 4.45
CA VAL A 209 4.91 -11.42 3.03
C VAL A 209 4.68 -10.22 2.13
N VAL A 210 3.61 -9.46 2.39
CA VAL A 210 3.23 -8.28 1.61
C VAL A 210 4.18 -7.12 1.83
N GLU A 211 4.60 -6.87 3.08
CA GLU A 211 5.59 -5.83 3.42
C GLU A 211 6.96 -6.12 2.79
N SER A 212 7.29 -7.40 2.60
CA SER A 212 8.51 -7.84 1.91
C SER A 212 8.36 -7.93 0.37
N GLU A 213 7.18 -7.63 -0.17
CA GLU A 213 6.83 -7.71 -1.60
C GLU A 213 7.17 -9.07 -2.25
N SER A 214 6.99 -10.16 -1.48
CA SER A 214 7.37 -11.50 -1.93
C SER A 214 6.28 -12.16 -2.76
N LYS A 215 6.39 -12.01 -4.08
CA LYS A 215 5.44 -12.57 -5.04
C LYS A 215 5.25 -14.08 -4.89
N THR A 216 6.34 -14.84 -4.81
CA THR A 216 6.31 -16.30 -4.75
C THR A 216 5.62 -16.81 -3.49
N ALA A 217 5.88 -16.16 -2.34
CA ALA A 217 5.22 -16.52 -1.08
C ALA A 217 3.74 -16.15 -1.07
N LEU A 218 3.37 -15.02 -1.68
CA LEU A 218 1.97 -14.62 -1.86
C LEU A 218 1.22 -15.61 -2.77
N GLU A 219 1.85 -16.00 -3.90
CA GLU A 219 1.33 -17.02 -4.81
C GLU A 219 1.08 -18.35 -4.10
N GLN A 220 2.04 -18.82 -3.30
CA GLN A 220 1.90 -20.05 -2.52
C GLN A 220 0.74 -19.96 -1.52
N PHE A 221 0.59 -18.82 -0.84
CA PHE A 221 -0.51 -18.57 0.10
C PHE A 221 -1.86 -18.70 -0.61
N PHE A 222 -2.08 -17.97 -1.72
CA PHE A 222 -3.35 -18.00 -2.46
C PHE A 222 -3.62 -19.33 -3.18
N ALA A 223 -2.58 -20.11 -3.50
CA ALA A 223 -2.71 -21.43 -4.10
C ALA A 223 -3.23 -22.48 -3.09
N SER A 224 -2.84 -22.37 -1.83
CA SER A 224 -3.00 -23.45 -0.83
C SER A 224 -3.91 -23.11 0.35
N ALA A 225 -4.26 -21.83 0.54
CA ALA A 225 -5.16 -21.39 1.60
C ALA A 225 -6.61 -21.87 1.36
N PRO A 226 -7.38 -22.14 2.43
CA PRO A 226 -8.82 -22.38 2.33
C PRO A 226 -9.55 -21.17 1.73
N GLN A 227 -10.66 -21.42 1.00
CA GLN A 227 -11.40 -20.36 0.31
C GLN A 227 -11.92 -19.27 1.25
N SER A 228 -12.35 -19.63 2.46
CA SER A 228 -12.78 -18.67 3.50
C SER A 228 -11.66 -17.72 3.87
N THR A 229 -10.46 -18.26 4.09
CA THR A 229 -9.25 -17.48 4.41
C THR A 229 -8.81 -16.62 3.24
N ILE A 230 -8.94 -17.11 1.99
CA ILE A 230 -8.65 -16.31 0.79
C ILE A 230 -9.56 -15.09 0.74
N SER A 231 -10.87 -15.23 1.03
CA SER A 231 -11.80 -14.10 1.09
C SER A 231 -11.35 -13.08 2.14
N GLN A 232 -11.05 -13.55 3.35
CA GLN A 232 -10.57 -12.69 4.44
C GLN A 232 -9.24 -12.00 4.09
N ALA A 233 -8.36 -12.68 3.35
CA ALA A 233 -7.09 -12.13 2.90
C ALA A 233 -7.32 -11.03 1.86
N CYS A 234 -8.23 -11.23 0.90
CA CYS A 234 -8.63 -10.17 -0.03
C CYS A 234 -9.19 -8.94 0.71
N ASP A 235 -10.03 -9.15 1.73
CA ASP A 235 -10.58 -8.06 2.55
C ASP A 235 -9.48 -7.34 3.33
N MET A 236 -8.52 -8.08 3.90
CA MET A 236 -7.35 -7.52 4.56
C MET A 236 -6.53 -6.66 3.59
N LEU A 237 -6.24 -7.15 2.39
CA LEU A 237 -5.45 -6.45 1.38
C LEU A 237 -6.17 -5.21 0.83
N ARG A 238 -7.51 -5.24 0.81
CA ARG A 238 -8.37 -4.09 0.47
C ARG A 238 -8.46 -3.08 1.62
N SER A 239 -8.03 -3.42 2.82
CA SER A 239 -8.18 -2.53 3.97
C SER A 239 -7.42 -1.22 3.77
N THR A 240 -8.06 -0.11 4.17
CA THR A 240 -7.48 1.23 4.07
C THR A 240 -6.97 1.70 5.42
N ASP A 241 -5.94 2.54 5.38
CA ASP A 241 -5.50 3.28 6.54
C ASP A 241 -6.57 4.31 6.91
N ILE A 242 -6.95 4.35 8.18
CA ILE A 242 -8.07 5.18 8.66
C ILE A 242 -7.73 6.67 8.54
N LYS A 243 -6.44 7.04 8.59
CA LYS A 243 -5.98 8.43 8.54
C LYS A 243 -5.80 8.92 7.10
N THR A 244 -5.32 8.07 6.20
CA THR A 244 -5.02 8.48 4.81
C THR A 244 -6.09 8.06 3.79
N GLY A 245 -6.94 7.09 4.13
CA GLY A 245 -7.90 6.48 3.20
C GLY A 245 -7.25 5.62 2.11
N LEU A 246 -5.92 5.53 2.07
CA LEU A 246 -5.17 4.70 1.11
C LEU A 246 -5.15 3.24 1.55
N LEU A 247 -4.99 2.33 0.59
CA LEU A 247 -4.75 0.92 0.89
C LEU A 247 -3.55 0.78 1.81
N ARG A 248 -3.69 -0.03 2.87
CA ARG A 248 -2.56 -0.39 3.75
C ARG A 248 -1.55 -1.27 3.02
N PHE A 249 -2.02 -2.04 2.05
CA PHE A 249 -1.27 -3.08 1.37
C PHE A 249 -1.38 -2.94 -0.16
N PRO A 250 -0.96 -1.79 -0.75
CA PRO A 250 -1.23 -1.50 -2.15
C PRO A 250 -0.59 -2.52 -3.10
N TRP A 251 0.64 -2.95 -2.82
CA TRP A 251 1.32 -3.99 -3.61
C TRP A 251 0.60 -5.34 -3.51
N GLY A 252 0.34 -5.82 -2.28
CA GLY A 252 -0.28 -7.13 -2.06
C GLY A 252 -1.68 -7.22 -2.65
N TYR A 253 -2.42 -6.12 -2.60
CA TYR A 253 -3.72 -5.98 -3.23
C TYR A 253 -3.66 -6.10 -4.76
N VAL A 254 -2.82 -5.31 -5.43
CA VAL A 254 -2.67 -5.37 -6.90
C VAL A 254 -2.26 -6.77 -7.33
N GLU A 255 -1.28 -7.36 -6.62
CA GLU A 255 -0.80 -8.69 -6.97
C GLU A 255 -1.86 -9.77 -6.72
N SER A 256 -2.63 -9.69 -5.63
CA SER A 256 -3.75 -10.61 -5.39
C SER A 256 -4.77 -10.59 -6.55
N GLN A 257 -5.00 -9.43 -7.17
CA GLN A 257 -5.89 -9.33 -8.32
C GLN A 257 -5.33 -9.98 -9.57
N ASN A 258 -4.05 -9.75 -9.84
CA ASN A 258 -3.36 -10.43 -10.93
C ASN A 258 -3.44 -11.97 -10.76
N LEU A 259 -3.29 -12.47 -9.53
CA LEU A 259 -3.38 -13.90 -9.23
C LEU A 259 -4.79 -14.46 -9.42
N ILE A 260 -5.82 -13.73 -8.97
CA ILE A 260 -7.21 -14.15 -9.15
C ILE A 260 -7.60 -14.13 -10.64
N MET A 261 -7.21 -13.10 -11.38
CA MET A 261 -7.46 -13.00 -12.83
C MET A 261 -6.81 -14.14 -13.60
N ARG A 262 -5.51 -14.42 -13.34
CA ARG A 262 -4.80 -15.55 -13.96
C ARG A 262 -5.46 -16.89 -13.67
N ARG A 263 -5.89 -17.10 -12.42
CA ARG A 263 -6.59 -18.34 -12.03
C ARG A 263 -7.90 -18.50 -12.79
N ASN A 264 -8.65 -17.41 -13.00
CA ASN A 264 -9.89 -17.43 -13.77
C ASN A 264 -9.64 -17.69 -15.27
N GLU A 265 -8.59 -17.13 -15.85
CA GLU A 265 -8.17 -17.37 -17.24
C GLU A 265 -7.75 -18.84 -17.45
N ASP A 266 -6.95 -19.40 -16.52
CA ASP A 266 -6.54 -20.80 -16.55
C ASP A 266 -7.74 -21.74 -16.38
N THR A 267 -8.70 -21.39 -15.51
CA THR A 267 -9.92 -22.18 -15.32
C THR A 267 -10.83 -22.14 -16.56
N ALA A 268 -10.93 -20.97 -17.22
CA ALA A 268 -11.67 -20.81 -18.48
C ALA A 268 -11.01 -21.57 -19.65
N ALA A 269 -9.67 -21.60 -19.69
CA ALA A 269 -8.90 -22.36 -20.68
C ALA A 269 -9.04 -23.89 -20.49
N ILE A 270 -9.17 -24.36 -19.25
CA ILE A 270 -9.30 -25.80 -18.92
C ILE A 270 -10.75 -26.29 -19.08
N THR A 271 -11.75 -25.45 -18.78
CA THR A 271 -13.17 -25.86 -18.82
C THR A 271 -13.87 -25.56 -20.15
N GLY A 272 -13.23 -24.83 -21.07
CA GLY A 272 -13.76 -24.52 -22.39
C GLY A 272 -15.05 -23.70 -22.38
N LYS A 273 -15.43 -23.14 -21.23
CA LYS A 273 -16.56 -22.23 -21.09
C LYS A 273 -16.03 -20.82 -20.89
N THR A 274 -15.97 -20.07 -21.98
CA THR A 274 -16.16 -18.63 -21.91
C THR A 274 -17.52 -18.37 -21.27
N LEU A 275 -17.54 -17.74 -20.09
CA LEU A 275 -18.77 -17.18 -19.54
C LEU A 275 -19.27 -16.13 -20.53
N GLU A 276 -20.39 -16.43 -21.17
CA GLU A 276 -21.18 -15.45 -21.91
C GLU A 276 -21.60 -14.34 -20.95
N ASP A 277 -21.51 -13.09 -21.40
CA ASP A 277 -22.29 -11.98 -20.85
C ASP A 277 -23.76 -12.42 -20.75
N GLY A 278 -24.32 -12.43 -19.54
CA GLY A 278 -25.73 -12.74 -19.38
C GLY A 278 -26.18 -13.04 -17.97
N ASN A 279 -26.88 -12.06 -17.39
CA ASN A 279 -28.03 -12.25 -16.50
C ASN A 279 -28.77 -13.57 -16.77
N ASP A 280 -28.68 -14.53 -15.85
CA ASP A 280 -29.80 -15.32 -15.31
C ASP A 280 -29.25 -16.48 -14.49
N VAL A 281 -29.19 -16.30 -13.17
CA VAL A 281 -29.32 -17.43 -12.25
C VAL A 281 -30.47 -17.08 -11.33
N LYS A 282 -31.61 -17.73 -11.58
CA LYS A 282 -32.74 -17.79 -10.65
C LYS A 282 -32.24 -18.40 -9.36
N LEU A 283 -32.01 -17.54 -8.36
CA LEU A 283 -31.96 -17.93 -6.95
C LEU A 283 -33.31 -17.54 -6.36
N GLU A 284 -34.02 -18.56 -5.88
CA GLU A 284 -35.28 -18.39 -5.16
C GLU A 284 -35.00 -17.65 -3.84
N ASP A 285 -35.71 -16.53 -3.68
CA ASP A 285 -36.16 -15.85 -2.45
C ASP A 285 -35.24 -15.91 -1.22
N ASN A 286 -34.42 -14.86 -1.08
CA ASN A 286 -34.28 -14.04 0.13
C ASN A 286 -33.53 -12.73 -0.22
N ASP A 287 -34.23 -11.85 -0.92
CA ASP A 287 -33.76 -10.58 -1.50
C ASP A 287 -33.95 -9.38 -0.55
N GLU A 288 -33.20 -9.28 0.55
CA GLU A 288 -33.05 -7.98 1.25
C GLU A 288 -31.61 -7.61 1.66
N GLU A 289 -30.63 -8.52 1.62
CA GLU A 289 -29.22 -8.19 1.99
C GLU A 289 -28.22 -8.22 0.83
N ILE A 290 -28.63 -8.66 -0.37
CA ILE A 290 -27.70 -8.92 -1.49
C ILE A 290 -27.68 -7.79 -2.54
N GLU A 291 -28.68 -6.89 -2.56
CA GLU A 291 -28.63 -5.69 -3.41
C GLU A 291 -27.62 -4.64 -2.92
N GLU A 292 -27.25 -4.64 -1.63
CA GLU A 292 -26.23 -3.72 -1.09
C GLU A 292 -24.78 -4.15 -1.45
N PHE A 293 -24.60 -5.37 -1.98
CA PHE A 293 -23.27 -5.94 -2.30
C PHE A 293 -22.85 -5.75 -3.76
N ARG A 294 -23.73 -5.27 -4.65
CA ARG A 294 -23.40 -5.00 -6.07
C ARG A 294 -22.91 -3.57 -6.35
N GLU A 295 -23.05 -2.63 -5.42
CA GLU A 295 -22.58 -1.25 -5.58
C GLU A 295 -21.16 -0.98 -5.01
N TYR A 296 -20.54 -1.95 -4.34
CA TYR A 296 -19.23 -1.76 -3.71
C TYR A 296 -18.09 -2.59 -4.33
N THR A 297 -18.34 -3.21 -5.49
CA THR A 297 -17.26 -3.63 -6.39
C THR A 297 -16.65 -2.39 -7.01
N ASN A 298 -15.62 -1.82 -6.37
CA ASN A 298 -14.52 -1.33 -7.16
C ASN A 298 -13.20 -1.37 -6.39
N LEU A 299 -12.39 -2.27 -6.91
CA LEU A 299 -11.02 -2.53 -6.58
C LEU A 299 -9.93 -1.69 -7.30
N PRO A 300 -10.18 -0.52 -7.93
CA PRO A 300 -9.16 0.11 -8.77
C PRO A 300 -8.49 1.38 -8.20
N HIS A 301 -8.75 1.83 -6.96
CA HIS A 301 -8.48 3.23 -6.57
C HIS A 301 -7.02 3.77 -6.57
N THR A 302 -5.97 2.95 -6.54
CA THR A 302 -4.57 3.48 -6.64
C THR A 302 -4.08 3.63 -8.08
N VAL A 303 -4.50 2.72 -8.96
CA VAL A 303 -4.27 2.82 -10.42
C VAL A 303 -5.29 3.80 -11.02
N ASP A 304 -6.51 3.85 -10.49
CA ASP A 304 -7.55 4.78 -10.91
C ASP A 304 -7.26 6.21 -10.48
N THR A 305 -6.74 6.52 -9.28
CA THR A 305 -6.47 7.93 -8.95
C THR A 305 -5.39 8.56 -9.84
N VAL A 306 -4.31 7.83 -10.16
CA VAL A 306 -3.31 8.31 -11.14
C VAL A 306 -3.89 8.27 -12.56
N ALA A 307 -4.63 7.22 -12.94
CA ALA A 307 -5.29 7.14 -14.25
C ALA A 307 -6.38 8.20 -14.45
N ASP A 308 -7.04 8.65 -13.39
CA ASP A 308 -8.07 9.69 -13.33
C ASP A 308 -7.43 11.07 -13.48
N VAL A 309 -6.29 11.31 -12.82
CA VAL A 309 -5.47 12.51 -13.08
C VAL A 309 -4.96 12.50 -14.53
N ILE A 310 -4.52 11.36 -15.06
CA ILE A 310 -4.12 11.21 -16.47
C ILE A 310 -5.33 11.40 -17.40
N HIS A 311 -6.51 10.89 -17.04
CA HIS A 311 -7.74 11.02 -17.79
C HIS A 311 -8.16 12.48 -17.84
N MET A 312 -8.17 13.16 -16.70
CA MET A 312 -8.39 14.59 -16.57
C MET A 312 -7.41 15.37 -17.43
N LEU A 313 -6.11 15.07 -17.37
CA LEU A 313 -5.10 15.71 -18.23
C LEU A 313 -5.39 15.50 -19.72
N LYS A 314 -5.77 14.29 -20.15
CA LYS A 314 -6.14 13.99 -21.54
C LYS A 314 -7.40 14.75 -21.96
N SER A 315 -8.42 14.78 -21.11
CA SER A 315 -9.68 15.48 -21.35
C SER A 315 -9.47 16.99 -21.48
N LEU A 316 -8.68 17.59 -20.56
CA LEU A 316 -8.30 19.00 -20.65
C LEU A 316 -7.41 19.30 -21.86
N LYS A 317 -6.48 18.41 -22.23
CA LYS A 317 -5.66 18.58 -23.45
C LYS A 317 -6.50 18.56 -24.72
N ARG A 318 -7.45 17.63 -24.83
CA ARG A 318 -8.38 17.57 -25.97
C ARG A 318 -9.25 18.83 -26.04
N TYR A 319 -9.75 19.28 -24.90
CA TYR A 319 -10.51 20.53 -24.81
C TYR A 319 -9.65 21.73 -25.26
N ALA A 320 -8.43 21.86 -24.74
CA ALA A 320 -7.49 22.90 -25.15
C ALA A 320 -7.19 22.88 -26.66
N GLN A 321 -7.05 21.69 -27.26
CA GLN A 321 -6.82 21.54 -28.70
C GLN A 321 -8.02 22.01 -29.54
N GLN A 322 -9.24 21.70 -29.11
CA GLN A 322 -10.47 22.14 -29.79
C GLN A 322 -10.63 23.67 -29.79
N HIS A 323 -10.09 24.33 -28.75
CA HIS A 323 -10.21 25.77 -28.54
C HIS A 323 -8.90 26.53 -28.80
N ALA A 324 -7.88 25.88 -29.37
CA ALA A 324 -6.55 26.48 -29.57
C ALA A 324 -6.55 27.61 -30.61
N GLU A 325 -7.35 27.48 -31.68
CA GLU A 325 -7.44 28.47 -32.75
C GLU A 325 -8.26 29.69 -32.35
N THR A 326 -9.37 29.46 -31.65
CA THR A 326 -10.34 30.48 -31.21
C THR A 326 -9.95 31.14 -29.88
N ARG A 327 -9.06 30.53 -29.10
CA ARG A 327 -8.58 31.00 -27.78
C ARG A 327 -9.70 31.30 -26.79
N ASP A 328 -10.78 30.54 -26.88
CA ASP A 328 -12.01 30.69 -26.09
C ASP A 328 -12.24 29.53 -25.10
N GLY A 329 -11.25 28.65 -24.92
CA GLY A 329 -11.35 27.50 -24.02
C GLY A 329 -11.37 27.95 -22.55
N LEU A 330 -12.55 27.94 -21.93
CA LEU A 330 -12.74 28.39 -20.55
C LEU A 330 -12.62 27.21 -19.57
N VAL A 331 -11.79 27.38 -18.54
CA VAL A 331 -11.68 26.43 -17.42
C VAL A 331 -11.77 27.19 -16.11
N SER A 332 -12.81 26.93 -15.34
CA SER A 332 -12.94 27.49 -13.99
C SER A 332 -12.19 26.63 -12.96
N VAL A 333 -11.66 27.27 -11.92
CA VAL A 333 -10.92 26.61 -10.86
C VAL A 333 -11.35 27.12 -9.49
N HIS A 334 -11.79 26.20 -8.63
CA HIS A 334 -12.07 26.44 -7.22
C HIS A 334 -11.06 25.70 -6.33
N ILE A 335 -10.21 26.43 -5.62
CA ILE A 335 -9.20 25.85 -4.73
C ILE A 335 -9.63 26.05 -3.27
N GLU A 336 -9.72 24.93 -2.54
CA GLU A 336 -9.75 24.85 -1.08
C GLU A 336 -8.40 24.38 -0.52
N ARG A 337 -8.30 24.20 0.80
CA ARG A 337 -7.03 23.82 1.45
C ARG A 337 -6.55 22.42 1.04
N ASP A 338 -7.50 21.52 0.82
CA ASP A 338 -7.33 20.08 0.76
C ASP A 338 -7.95 19.46 -0.50
N ALA A 339 -8.63 20.25 -1.33
CA ALA A 339 -9.21 19.81 -2.59
C ALA A 339 -9.23 20.96 -3.61
N VAL A 340 -9.22 20.62 -4.89
CA VAL A 340 -9.39 21.58 -5.99
C VAL A 340 -10.41 21.04 -6.99
N ALA A 341 -11.32 21.90 -7.43
CA ALA A 341 -12.28 21.58 -8.48
C ALA A 341 -11.98 22.36 -9.76
N PHE A 342 -12.06 21.67 -10.89
CA PHE A 342 -11.93 22.21 -12.23
C PHE A 342 -13.22 21.98 -13.00
N ALA A 343 -13.79 23.01 -13.61
CA ALA A 343 -14.95 22.82 -14.48
C ALA A 343 -14.75 23.45 -15.85
N THR A 344 -15.10 22.65 -16.86
CA THR A 344 -15.32 23.05 -18.25
C THR A 344 -16.84 23.03 -18.52
N PRO A 345 -17.32 23.52 -19.67
CA PRO A 345 -18.75 23.44 -19.99
C PRO A 345 -19.32 22.02 -20.05
N ARG A 346 -18.47 20.99 -20.15
CA ARG A 346 -18.88 19.58 -20.34
C ARG A 346 -18.53 18.66 -19.19
N SER A 347 -17.64 19.06 -18.30
CA SER A 347 -17.07 18.16 -17.30
C SER A 347 -16.53 18.93 -16.11
N THR A 348 -16.75 18.35 -14.93
CA THR A 348 -16.18 18.81 -13.66
C THR A 348 -15.27 17.72 -13.09
N PHE A 349 -14.10 18.10 -12.61
CA PHE A 349 -13.14 17.23 -11.94
C PHE A 349 -12.90 17.77 -10.53
N ILE A 350 -12.99 16.90 -9.53
CA ILE A 350 -12.65 17.23 -8.14
C ILE A 350 -11.42 16.41 -7.77
N VAL A 351 -10.36 17.09 -7.39
CA VAL A 351 -9.05 16.50 -7.12
C VAL A 351 -8.74 16.67 -5.64
N ASP A 352 -8.34 15.58 -5.01
CA ASP A 352 -7.94 15.55 -3.62
C ASP A 352 -6.46 15.93 -3.46
N LEU A 353 -6.18 17.02 -2.74
CA LEU A 353 -4.83 17.52 -2.53
C LEU A 353 -4.09 16.81 -1.38
N LEU A 354 -4.79 16.04 -0.54
CA LEU A 354 -4.19 15.37 0.63
C LEU A 354 -3.61 13.99 0.34
N VAL A 355 -3.76 13.47 -0.89
CA VAL A 355 -3.21 12.16 -1.28
C VAL A 355 -1.69 12.22 -1.28
N SER A 356 -1.02 11.60 -0.32
CA SER A 356 0.44 11.71 -0.14
C SER A 356 1.28 10.82 -1.07
N ASP A 357 0.66 10.03 -1.94
CA ASP A 357 1.37 9.13 -2.85
C ASP A 357 2.33 9.91 -3.78
N PRO A 358 3.63 9.56 -3.85
CA PRO A 358 4.60 10.31 -4.65
C PRO A 358 4.31 10.34 -6.15
N LEU A 359 3.74 9.26 -6.71
CA LEU A 359 3.40 9.19 -8.14
C LEU A 359 2.16 10.02 -8.45
N TYR A 360 1.14 9.98 -7.59
CA TYR A 360 -0.02 10.85 -7.65
C TYR A 360 0.39 12.32 -7.57
N GLN A 361 1.17 12.69 -6.55
CA GLN A 361 1.64 14.06 -6.34
C GLN A 361 2.50 14.55 -7.52
N SER A 362 3.38 13.70 -8.05
CA SER A 362 4.16 14.00 -9.26
C SER A 362 3.27 14.20 -10.50
N THR A 363 2.29 13.32 -10.71
CA THR A 363 1.38 13.37 -11.87
C THR A 363 0.44 14.57 -11.79
N LEU A 364 -0.08 14.85 -10.59
CA LEU A 364 -0.91 16.02 -10.30
C LEU A 364 -0.11 17.30 -10.51
N PHE A 365 1.13 17.37 -10.02
CA PHE A 365 2.00 18.51 -10.27
C PHE A 365 2.21 18.74 -11.78
N GLN A 366 2.47 17.68 -12.56
CA GLN A 366 2.62 17.80 -14.02
C GLN A 366 1.34 18.31 -14.71
N LEU A 367 0.17 17.84 -14.27
CA LEU A 367 -1.12 18.33 -14.76
C LEU A 367 -1.28 19.82 -14.47
N LEU A 368 -1.06 20.22 -13.21
CA LEU A 368 -1.23 21.61 -12.77
C LEU A 368 -0.23 22.53 -13.47
N ALA A 369 1.05 22.15 -13.53
CA ALA A 369 2.09 22.90 -14.23
C ALA A 369 1.72 23.11 -15.71
N TRP A 370 1.28 22.05 -16.40
CA TRP A 370 0.80 22.15 -17.78
C TRP A 370 -0.41 23.09 -17.89
N LEU A 371 -1.40 22.97 -17.01
CA LEU A 371 -2.61 23.79 -17.02
C LEU A 371 -2.29 25.28 -16.89
N TRP A 372 -1.45 25.64 -15.92
CA TRP A 372 -1.07 27.03 -15.66
C TRP A 372 -0.27 27.64 -16.80
N SER A 373 0.61 26.86 -17.45
CA SER A 373 1.39 27.30 -18.60
C SER A 373 0.64 27.28 -19.94
N ASN A 374 -0.54 26.66 -20.01
CA ASN A 374 -1.26 26.48 -21.28
C ASN A 374 -1.93 27.77 -21.76
N SER A 375 -1.48 28.33 -22.88
CA SER A 375 -2.04 29.54 -23.49
C SER A 375 -3.33 29.32 -24.30
N GLY A 376 -3.71 28.07 -24.59
CA GLY A 376 -4.98 27.74 -25.26
C GLY A 376 -6.18 27.74 -24.32
N LEU A 377 -5.95 27.82 -23.00
CA LEU A 377 -6.98 27.83 -21.97
C LEU A 377 -6.96 29.13 -21.17
N VAL A 378 -8.14 29.69 -20.93
CA VAL A 378 -8.37 30.80 -20.00
C VAL A 378 -8.80 30.21 -18.66
N LYS A 379 -8.00 30.43 -17.62
CA LYS A 379 -8.23 29.88 -16.27
C LYS A 379 -8.94 30.91 -15.41
N ILE A 380 -10.18 30.62 -15.03
CA ILE A 380 -11.08 31.53 -14.33
C ILE A 380 -11.14 31.14 -12.85
N GLY A 381 -11.08 32.10 -11.94
CA GLY A 381 -11.33 31.83 -10.53
C GLY A 381 -11.61 33.10 -9.73
N HIS A 382 -11.85 32.93 -8.44
CA HIS A 382 -11.98 34.03 -7.49
C HIS A 382 -10.80 34.02 -6.53
N ASN A 383 -10.06 35.14 -6.47
CA ASN A 383 -8.80 35.21 -5.73
C ASN A 383 -7.81 34.13 -6.17
N LEU A 384 -7.70 33.95 -7.50
CA LEU A 384 -7.08 32.77 -8.09
C LEU A 384 -5.56 32.75 -7.90
N LEU A 385 -4.85 33.82 -8.25
CA LEU A 385 -3.38 33.84 -8.22
C LEU A 385 -2.79 33.56 -6.82
N PRO A 386 -3.27 34.18 -5.71
CA PRO A 386 -2.79 33.83 -4.37
C PRO A 386 -3.08 32.38 -3.97
N LYS A 387 -4.23 31.84 -4.39
CA LYS A 387 -4.58 30.44 -4.11
C LYS A 387 -3.67 29.47 -4.88
N VAL A 388 -3.33 29.78 -6.13
CA VAL A 388 -2.40 28.98 -6.94
C VAL A 388 -0.97 29.07 -6.38
N ALA A 389 -0.52 30.25 -5.93
CA ALA A 389 0.78 30.39 -5.26
C ALA A 389 0.86 29.56 -3.98
N LYS A 390 -0.21 29.58 -3.16
CA LYS A 390 -0.31 28.72 -1.97
C LYS A 390 -0.33 27.23 -2.34
N LEU A 391 -1.02 26.86 -3.41
CA LEU A 391 -1.02 25.48 -3.92
C LEU A 391 0.40 25.03 -4.33
N ALA A 392 1.18 25.89 -5.00
CA ALA A 392 2.55 25.56 -5.40
C ALA A 392 3.45 25.23 -4.19
N SER A 393 3.26 25.91 -3.06
CA SER A 393 4.00 25.61 -1.82
C SER A 393 3.73 24.22 -1.24
N GLN A 394 2.67 23.51 -1.67
CA GLN A 394 2.37 22.15 -1.23
C GLN A 394 3.19 21.08 -1.97
N PHE A 395 3.78 21.39 -3.12
CA PHE A 395 4.49 20.43 -3.97
C PHE A 395 6.03 20.52 -3.87
N ASP A 396 6.56 21.30 -2.92
CA ASP A 396 8.00 21.62 -2.77
C ASP A 396 8.68 22.13 -4.07
N ARG A 397 7.88 22.61 -5.04
CA ARG A 397 8.30 23.04 -6.37
C ARG A 397 7.39 24.18 -6.86
N PRO A 398 7.93 25.32 -7.30
CA PRO A 398 7.12 26.39 -7.87
C PRO A 398 6.62 26.04 -9.27
N PHE A 399 5.44 26.56 -9.65
CA PHE A 399 5.04 26.57 -11.05
C PHE A 399 5.86 27.63 -11.80
N THR A 400 6.30 27.32 -13.02
CA THR A 400 7.27 28.14 -13.76
C THR A 400 6.64 29.20 -14.67
N ALA A 401 5.34 29.08 -14.98
CA ALA A 401 4.63 30.01 -15.85
C ALA A 401 3.14 30.07 -15.52
N TYR A 402 2.57 31.27 -15.69
CA TYR A 402 1.15 31.56 -15.52
C TYR A 402 0.69 32.36 -16.74
N VAL A 403 -0.29 31.85 -17.48
CA VAL A 403 -0.79 32.48 -18.71
C VAL A 403 -2.31 32.47 -18.70
N ASN A 404 -2.96 33.52 -19.22
CA ASN A 404 -4.40 33.62 -19.41
C ASN A 404 -5.22 33.32 -18.14
N MET A 405 -4.78 33.80 -16.99
CA MET A 405 -5.54 33.69 -15.75
C MET A 405 -6.44 34.91 -15.56
N VAL A 406 -7.72 34.67 -15.28
CA VAL A 406 -8.75 35.68 -15.05
C VAL A 406 -9.29 35.53 -13.63
N ASP A 407 -9.13 36.58 -12.82
CA ASP A 407 -9.80 36.67 -11.52
C ASP A 407 -11.14 37.40 -11.70
N LEU A 408 -12.24 36.79 -11.27
CA LEU A 408 -13.58 37.37 -11.38
C LEU A 408 -13.71 38.71 -10.62
N ARG A 409 -12.79 39.03 -9.71
CA ARG A 409 -12.74 40.33 -9.02
C ARG A 409 -12.09 41.44 -9.84
N ASN A 410 -11.40 41.10 -10.94
CA ASN A 410 -10.66 42.08 -11.73
C ASN A 410 -11.60 43.01 -12.49
N GLN A 411 -11.09 44.18 -12.85
CA GLN A 411 -11.82 45.15 -13.64
C GLN A 411 -12.08 44.63 -15.06
N ARG A 412 -13.11 45.17 -15.71
CA ARG A 412 -13.56 44.74 -17.04
C ARG A 412 -13.88 45.94 -17.92
N SER A 413 -13.71 45.77 -19.22
CA SER A 413 -14.04 46.75 -20.26
C SER A 413 -15.02 46.14 -21.26
N SER A 414 -16.01 46.91 -21.71
CA SER A 414 -16.94 46.49 -22.76
C SER A 414 -16.52 47.01 -24.13
N THR A 415 -16.65 46.18 -25.18
CA THR A 415 -16.36 46.55 -26.58
C THR A 415 -17.62 46.86 -27.42
N GLY A 416 -18.81 46.94 -26.82
CA GLY A 416 -20.07 47.16 -27.54
C GLY A 416 -20.31 48.62 -27.99
N PRO A 417 -21.09 48.86 -29.07
CA PRO A 417 -21.57 50.20 -29.39
C PRO A 417 -22.49 50.68 -28.27
N GLN A 418 -22.32 51.91 -27.80
CA GLN A 418 -23.16 52.53 -26.77
C GLN A 418 -24.61 52.63 -27.29
N ILE A 419 -25.44 51.63 -26.99
CA ILE A 419 -26.88 51.66 -27.25
C ILE A 419 -27.55 52.30 -26.04
N GLY A 420 -27.92 53.57 -26.20
CA GLY A 420 -28.97 54.25 -25.42
C GLY A 420 -28.64 54.58 -23.96
N ASP A 421 -28.97 55.80 -23.54
CA ASP A 421 -28.78 56.34 -22.18
C ASP A 421 -29.50 55.55 -21.05
N GLU A 422 -30.25 54.49 -21.36
CA GLU A 422 -30.86 53.58 -20.37
C GLU A 422 -30.04 52.29 -20.12
N ALA A 423 -28.99 52.01 -20.90
CA ALA A 423 -28.04 50.91 -20.63
C ALA A 423 -26.80 51.35 -19.82
N VAL A 424 -26.75 52.63 -19.40
CA VAL A 424 -25.55 53.27 -18.79
C VAL A 424 -25.42 53.03 -17.27
N THR A 425 -26.27 52.21 -16.65
CA THR A 425 -26.26 51.96 -15.19
C THR A 425 -25.69 50.62 -14.75
N ARG A 426 -24.56 50.15 -15.29
CA ARG A 426 -23.78 49.08 -14.60
C ARG A 426 -22.31 49.36 -14.35
N PHE A 427 -21.62 50.18 -15.15
CA PHE A 427 -20.23 50.54 -14.86
C PHE A 427 -19.89 51.94 -15.37
N LYS A 428 -20.15 52.98 -14.57
CA LYS A 428 -19.60 54.32 -14.80
C LYS A 428 -18.55 54.61 -13.73
N PRO A 429 -17.30 54.98 -14.07
CA PRO A 429 -16.38 55.54 -13.10
C PRO A 429 -16.90 56.93 -12.72
N SER A 430 -17.29 57.15 -11.46
CA SER A 430 -17.70 58.48 -11.03
C SER A 430 -16.47 59.40 -11.06
N GLY A 431 -16.48 60.40 -11.94
CA GLY A 431 -15.43 61.41 -12.10
C GLY A 431 -15.38 62.44 -10.98
N ASP A 432 -15.41 62.00 -9.71
CA ASP A 432 -15.44 62.87 -8.55
C ASP A 432 -14.08 62.80 -7.81
N PRO A 433 -13.24 63.84 -7.88
CA PRO A 433 -11.85 63.79 -7.42
C PRO A 433 -11.69 63.64 -5.90
N ILE A 434 -12.75 63.85 -5.12
CA ILE A 434 -12.74 63.77 -3.66
C ILE A 434 -12.94 62.33 -3.13
N ARG A 435 -13.43 61.40 -3.95
CA ARG A 435 -13.64 59.98 -3.55
C ARG A 435 -12.39 59.08 -3.66
N ARG A 436 -11.24 59.61 -4.09
CA ARG A 436 -9.98 58.84 -4.20
C ARG A 436 -9.38 58.38 -2.86
N LEU A 437 -9.91 58.83 -1.72
CA LEU A 437 -9.38 58.50 -0.39
C LEU A 437 -10.09 57.32 0.30
N PHE A 438 -11.23 56.85 -0.23
CA PHE A 438 -11.89 55.64 0.26
C PHE A 438 -12.28 54.75 -0.92
N ASN A 439 -11.61 53.60 -1.01
CA ASN A 439 -11.61 52.60 -2.09
C ASN A 439 -12.98 51.92 -2.36
N VAL A 440 -14.01 52.69 -2.72
CA VAL A 440 -15.32 52.21 -3.18
C VAL A 440 -15.44 52.48 -4.67
N TYR A 441 -14.86 51.59 -5.48
CA TYR A 441 -14.98 51.55 -6.94
C TYR A 441 -15.65 50.24 -7.37
N ALA A 442 -16.58 50.37 -8.34
CA ALA A 442 -17.24 49.34 -9.17
C ALA A 442 -18.20 48.36 -8.46
N GLY A 443 -19.42 48.26 -9.00
CA GLY A 443 -20.56 47.49 -8.45
C GLY A 443 -20.49 45.98 -8.60
N ILE A 444 -19.29 45.38 -8.57
CA ILE A 444 -19.09 43.93 -8.53
C ILE A 444 -18.78 43.56 -7.08
N SER A 445 -19.55 42.65 -6.48
CA SER A 445 -19.21 42.15 -5.14
C SER A 445 -17.78 41.59 -5.12
N ARG A 446 -16.95 42.04 -4.17
CA ARG A 446 -15.59 41.49 -3.98
C ARG A 446 -15.59 40.06 -3.45
N THR A 447 -16.72 39.60 -2.91
CA THR A 447 -16.89 38.24 -2.40
C THR A 447 -17.55 37.36 -3.44
N LEU A 448 -17.12 36.10 -3.52
CA LEU A 448 -17.70 35.12 -4.43
C LEU A 448 -19.19 34.90 -4.17
N LYS A 449 -19.60 34.89 -2.90
CA LYS A 449 -21.02 34.79 -2.53
C LYS A 449 -21.86 35.93 -3.12
N GLY A 450 -21.39 37.17 -3.02
CA GLY A 450 -22.13 38.29 -3.60
C GLY A 450 -22.09 38.30 -5.13
N LEU A 451 -21.03 37.79 -5.76
CA LEU A 451 -20.99 37.56 -7.21
C LEU A 451 -22.07 36.58 -7.65
N LEU A 452 -22.17 35.43 -6.98
CA LEU A 452 -23.21 34.43 -7.30
C LEU A 452 -24.62 35.04 -7.19
N GLN A 453 -24.89 35.83 -6.14
CA GLN A 453 -26.17 36.50 -5.96
C GLN A 453 -26.47 37.54 -7.05
N GLU A 454 -25.47 38.31 -7.47
CA GLU A 454 -25.60 39.34 -8.50
C GLU A 454 -26.00 38.75 -9.87
N TYR A 455 -25.54 37.54 -10.16
CA TYR A 455 -25.85 36.79 -11.39
C TYR A 455 -27.03 35.82 -11.21
N ASN A 456 -27.81 35.95 -10.14
CA ASN A 456 -28.95 35.08 -9.80
C ASN A 456 -28.60 33.58 -9.74
N ILE A 457 -27.35 33.26 -9.40
CA ILE A 457 -26.90 31.89 -9.19
C ILE A 457 -27.13 31.51 -7.73
N ALA A 458 -27.73 30.34 -7.51
CA ALA A 458 -27.97 29.83 -6.17
C ALA A 458 -26.65 29.69 -5.40
N VAL A 459 -26.55 30.35 -4.24
CA VAL A 459 -25.38 30.21 -3.37
C VAL A 459 -25.40 28.82 -2.75
N PRO A 460 -24.41 27.96 -3.02
CA PRO A 460 -24.41 26.61 -2.49
C PRO A 460 -24.29 26.64 -0.96
N HIS A 461 -25.01 25.72 -0.30
CA HIS A 461 -25.02 25.65 1.15
C HIS A 461 -23.69 25.11 1.66
N PHE A 462 -22.97 25.90 2.45
CA PHE A 462 -21.79 25.45 3.17
C PHE A 462 -22.23 24.81 4.49
N ASP A 463 -22.08 23.49 4.60
CA ASP A 463 -22.34 22.75 5.83
C ASP A 463 -21.10 22.81 6.74
N ARG A 464 -21.30 23.28 7.98
CA ARG A 464 -20.24 23.40 8.98
C ARG A 464 -19.79 22.06 9.56
N GLN A 465 -20.49 20.97 9.27
CA GLN A 465 -20.16 19.63 9.78
C GLN A 465 -19.06 18.93 8.99
N TRP A 466 -18.70 19.41 7.78
CA TRP A 466 -17.64 18.79 7.00
C TRP A 466 -16.27 19.28 7.45
N SER A 467 -15.37 18.34 7.78
CA SER A 467 -13.97 18.67 8.03
C SER A 467 -13.18 18.65 6.73
N ALA A 468 -12.25 19.61 6.57
CA ALA A 468 -11.30 19.62 5.46
C ALA A 468 -10.46 18.32 5.40
N GLU A 469 -10.25 17.67 6.54
CA GLU A 469 -9.45 16.44 6.62
C GLU A 469 -10.30 15.16 6.46
N GLN A 470 -11.63 15.29 6.37
CA GLN A 470 -12.52 14.14 6.26
C GLN A 470 -12.38 13.47 4.89
N ARG A 471 -12.10 12.16 4.90
CA ARG A 471 -12.05 11.31 3.71
C ARG A 471 -12.89 10.04 3.89
N PRO A 472 -13.53 9.51 2.83
CA PRO A 472 -13.63 10.07 1.47
C PRO A 472 -14.38 11.42 1.45
N ILE A 473 -14.16 12.25 0.41
CA ILE A 473 -14.87 13.53 0.27
C ILE A 473 -16.37 13.23 0.20
N CYS A 474 -17.14 13.69 1.19
CA CYS A 474 -18.56 13.34 1.26
C CYS A 474 -19.33 13.90 0.04
N PRO A 475 -20.38 13.21 -0.44
CA PRO A 475 -21.10 13.61 -1.65
C PRO A 475 -21.64 15.05 -1.62
N SER A 476 -22.05 15.51 -0.45
CA SER A 476 -22.55 16.87 -0.27
C SER A 476 -21.45 17.93 -0.42
N ARG A 477 -20.22 17.62 0.05
CA ARG A 477 -19.04 18.46 -0.17
C ARG A 477 -18.59 18.44 -1.63
N ALA A 478 -18.63 17.27 -2.28
CA ALA A 478 -18.34 17.17 -3.70
C ALA A 478 -19.29 18.03 -4.55
N ARG A 479 -20.61 17.96 -4.28
CA ARG A 479 -21.62 18.82 -4.94
C ARG A 479 -21.37 20.31 -4.70
N TYR A 480 -20.98 20.70 -3.48
CA TYR A 480 -20.60 22.08 -3.19
C TYR A 480 -19.41 22.52 -4.06
N MET A 481 -18.34 21.74 -4.10
CA MET A 481 -17.14 22.03 -4.90
C MET A 481 -17.46 22.16 -6.40
N GLU A 482 -18.27 21.25 -6.92
CA GLU A 482 -18.76 21.27 -8.30
C GLU A 482 -19.59 22.52 -8.60
N GLN A 483 -20.56 22.84 -7.75
CA GLN A 483 -21.40 24.03 -7.91
C GLN A 483 -20.58 25.32 -7.89
N MET A 484 -19.56 25.40 -7.03
CA MET A 484 -18.68 26.56 -6.96
C MET A 484 -17.87 26.75 -8.25
N ALA A 485 -17.26 25.68 -8.80
CA ALA A 485 -16.50 25.75 -10.04
C ALA A 485 -17.40 26.11 -11.24
N THR A 486 -18.49 25.36 -11.43
CA THR A 486 -19.43 25.57 -12.55
C THR A 486 -20.09 26.95 -12.51
N SER A 487 -20.41 27.48 -11.33
CA SER A 487 -20.98 28.82 -11.21
C SER A 487 -20.01 29.92 -11.59
N MET A 488 -18.72 29.77 -11.26
CA MET A 488 -17.69 30.74 -11.69
C MET A 488 -17.51 30.72 -13.21
N LEU A 489 -17.63 29.56 -13.84
CA LEU A 489 -17.61 29.42 -15.30
C LEU A 489 -18.79 30.16 -15.93
N SER A 490 -20.00 29.92 -15.43
CA SER A 490 -21.23 30.54 -15.95
C SER A 490 -21.21 32.07 -15.85
N ILE A 491 -20.66 32.63 -14.77
CA ILE A 491 -20.47 34.08 -14.63
C ILE A 491 -19.56 34.63 -15.74
N GLU A 492 -18.45 33.96 -16.03
CA GLU A 492 -17.53 34.40 -17.09
C GLU A 492 -18.14 34.31 -18.48
N GLU A 493 -18.89 33.24 -18.76
CA GLU A 493 -19.60 33.07 -20.03
C GLU A 493 -20.59 34.20 -20.25
N GLN A 494 -21.44 34.46 -19.26
CA GLN A 494 -22.43 35.54 -19.34
C GLN A 494 -21.77 36.92 -19.52
N LEU A 495 -20.66 37.17 -18.81
CA LEU A 495 -19.90 38.41 -18.97
C LEU A 495 -19.37 38.58 -20.39
N ARG A 496 -18.86 37.51 -21.00
CA ARG A 496 -18.34 37.55 -22.37
C ARG A 496 -19.45 37.71 -23.41
N ASP A 497 -20.59 37.04 -23.21
CA ASP A 497 -21.78 37.17 -24.05
C ASP A 497 -22.32 38.61 -24.03
N ASP A 498 -22.29 39.25 -22.86
CA ASP A 498 -22.62 40.67 -22.67
C ASP A 498 -21.52 41.63 -23.17
N GLY A 499 -20.44 41.11 -23.74
CA GLY A 499 -19.34 41.88 -24.34
C GLY A 499 -18.33 42.47 -23.33
N TRP A 500 -18.33 41.99 -22.08
CA TRP A 500 -17.39 42.41 -21.04
C TRP A 500 -16.16 41.52 -21.01
N MET A 501 -15.02 42.11 -21.39
CA MET A 501 -13.73 41.44 -21.38
C MET A 501 -12.90 41.87 -20.16
N PRO A 502 -12.11 40.97 -19.55
CA PRO A 502 -11.19 41.32 -18.48
C PRO A 502 -10.13 42.32 -18.98
N THR A 503 -9.84 43.35 -18.18
CA THR A 503 -8.83 44.37 -18.52
C THR A 503 -7.40 43.88 -18.34
N ASP A 504 -7.21 42.93 -17.41
CA ASP A 504 -5.91 42.39 -17.06
C ASP A 504 -5.92 40.86 -17.21
N PHE A 505 -5.04 40.35 -18.06
CA PHE A 505 -4.65 38.94 -18.08
C PHE A 505 -3.34 38.81 -17.31
N CYS A 506 -3.25 37.86 -16.38
CA CYS A 506 -1.97 37.53 -15.78
C CYS A 506 -1.18 36.65 -16.76
N ASP A 507 -0.22 37.26 -17.47
CA ASP A 507 0.72 36.61 -18.38
C ASP A 507 2.16 36.81 -17.88
N LEU A 508 2.66 35.84 -17.13
CA LEU A 508 4.07 35.72 -16.75
C LEU A 508 4.75 34.73 -17.71
N SER A 509 4.89 35.12 -18.99
CA SER A 509 5.61 34.34 -19.99
C SER A 509 6.89 35.05 -20.44
N SER A 510 7.96 34.97 -19.64
CA SER A 510 9.36 35.06 -20.09
C SER A 510 10.33 35.04 -18.90
N TYR A 511 10.78 33.84 -18.53
CA TYR A 511 12.09 33.68 -17.92
C TYR A 511 12.78 32.53 -18.64
N ASP A 512 13.26 32.81 -19.85
CA ASP A 512 14.35 32.05 -20.43
C ASP A 512 15.34 32.99 -21.12
N ASN A 513 16.63 32.68 -20.95
CA ASN A 513 17.76 33.58 -21.15
C ASN A 513 17.97 34.02 -22.62
N GLY A 514 18.02 35.33 -22.86
CA GLY A 514 18.83 35.93 -23.92
C GLY A 514 18.08 36.65 -25.05
N LYS A 515 18.30 37.98 -25.12
CA LYS A 515 17.89 38.96 -26.16
C LYS A 515 16.39 39.27 -26.15
N LEU A 516 15.91 40.52 -26.08
CA LEU A 516 16.46 41.81 -26.48
C LEU A 516 15.73 42.95 -25.74
N VAL A 517 16.45 44.04 -25.57
CA VAL A 517 16.08 45.31 -24.94
C VAL A 517 14.98 46.05 -25.71
N ALA A 518 13.96 46.57 -25.02
CA ALA A 518 13.40 47.91 -25.21
C ALA A 518 12.40 48.29 -24.10
N GLY A 519 12.77 49.24 -23.23
CA GLY A 519 11.85 49.90 -22.29
C GLY A 519 12.21 49.71 -20.82
N GLY A 520 13.21 50.47 -20.33
CA GLY A 520 13.70 50.44 -18.93
C GLY A 520 12.71 50.90 -17.85
N ILE A 521 11.43 51.03 -18.15
CA ILE A 521 10.36 51.37 -17.19
C ILE A 521 9.72 50.08 -16.63
N PHE A 522 9.64 49.01 -17.44
CA PHE A 522 9.01 47.74 -17.04
C PHE A 522 9.83 46.93 -16.02
N LYS A 523 11.17 47.05 -16.04
CA LYS A 523 12.02 46.30 -15.11
C LYS A 523 11.80 46.73 -13.65
N HIS A 524 11.61 48.03 -13.43
CA HIS A 524 11.48 48.60 -12.08
C HIS A 524 10.09 48.35 -11.47
N GLU A 525 9.04 48.25 -12.30
CA GLU A 525 7.68 47.89 -11.86
C GLU A 525 7.53 46.39 -11.61
N ILE A 526 8.27 45.55 -12.34
CA ILE A 526 8.31 44.09 -12.13
C ILE A 526 9.12 43.73 -10.88
N GLU A 527 10.27 44.37 -10.65
CA GLU A 527 11.02 44.22 -9.39
C GLU A 527 10.15 44.65 -8.18
N ARG A 528 9.40 45.75 -8.31
CA ARG A 528 8.45 46.19 -7.28
C ARG A 528 7.28 45.21 -7.08
N ALA A 529 6.76 44.58 -8.14
CA ALA A 529 5.68 43.60 -8.04
C ALA A 529 6.14 42.27 -7.42
N CYS A 530 7.38 41.85 -7.70
CA CYS A 530 8.00 40.69 -7.05
C CYS A 530 8.31 40.98 -5.57
N GLU A 531 8.84 42.17 -5.24
CA GLU A 531 9.05 42.61 -3.86
C GLU A 531 7.72 42.74 -3.09
N GLU A 532 6.66 43.29 -3.68
CA GLU A 532 5.32 43.33 -3.07
C GLU A 532 4.73 41.93 -2.87
N LEU A 533 5.03 40.97 -3.76
CA LEU A 533 4.56 39.60 -3.66
C LEU A 533 5.32 38.83 -2.57
N GLU A 534 6.64 38.97 -2.52
CA GLU A 534 7.48 38.41 -1.45
C GLU A 534 7.09 38.99 -0.08
N GLN A 535 6.86 40.30 0.00
CA GLN A 535 6.43 40.96 1.24
C GLN A 535 5.00 40.58 1.64
N ARG A 536 4.11 40.28 0.69
CA ARG A 536 2.77 39.73 0.97
C ARG A 536 2.80 38.27 1.39
N ILE A 537 3.77 37.49 0.91
CA ILE A 537 4.00 36.10 1.33
C ILE A 537 4.60 36.08 2.74
N GLU A 538 5.58 36.93 3.06
CA GLU A 538 6.11 37.07 4.42
C GLU A 538 5.05 37.53 5.42
N ASN A 539 4.20 38.50 5.05
CA ASN A 539 3.09 38.97 5.90
C ASN A 539 1.94 37.95 6.05
N ALA A 540 1.91 36.90 5.23
CA ALA A 540 0.92 35.81 5.33
C ALA A 540 1.46 34.56 6.04
N LEU A 541 2.77 34.51 6.29
CA LEU A 541 3.48 33.43 7.00
C LEU A 541 3.85 33.80 8.46
N LEU A 542 3.69 35.07 8.84
CA LEU A 542 3.60 35.56 10.22
C LEU A 542 2.13 35.67 10.65
#